data_AF-A0A960CNE0-F1
#
_entry.id   AF-A0A960CNE0-F1
#
_cell.length_a   1.000
_cell.length_b   1.000
_cell.length_c   1.000
_cell.angle_alpha   90.00
_cell.angle_beta   90.00
_cell.angle_gamma   90.00
#
_symmetry.space_group_name_H-M   'P 1'
#
loop_
_entity.id
_entity.type
_entity.pdbx_description
1 polymer ?
#
loop_
_entity_poly.entity_id
_entity_poly.type
_entity_poly.pdbx_seq_one_letter_code
_entity_poly.pdbx_strand_id
1 'polypeptide(L)'
;MVNATHVPGQDKNGDPDPDRTGYLEVNGAVVKLDFDSPQVAPGAKAPGSATASIKVPKNMTSLDDVIDSVTLVYGRTDANQTKIPFAGGSAVSSLEPRGIPVGQIVGTSPSIELKNAYLWPSYQKGEKDRYELWVEILAQCTPGGSFCGDGGFIATGALSVTSPTGKTVVADARSEWDDELLRIGDNVDKWAVFVIDAPARGDYTVRVRDDHNTIDISSVITL
;
A
#
# COMPACT_ATOMS: atom_id res chain seq x y z
N MET A 1 -11.74 9.74 1.32
CA MET A 1 -11.32 9.50 2.72
C MET A 1 -9.99 8.76 2.67
N VAL A 2 -8.87 9.31 3.16
CA VAL A 2 -7.57 8.61 3.10
C VAL A 2 -7.31 8.00 4.47
N ASN A 3 -7.42 6.68 4.58
CA ASN A 3 -7.12 5.96 5.82
C ASN A 3 -6.34 4.68 5.53
N ALA A 4 -5.43 4.40 6.46
CA ALA A 4 -4.64 3.20 6.71
C ALA A 4 -3.31 3.05 5.94
N THR A 5 -2.23 2.89 6.73
CA THR A 5 -0.87 2.38 6.40
C THR A 5 0.01 3.16 5.44
N HIS A 6 -0.55 3.95 4.53
CA HIS A 6 0.18 4.90 3.70
C HIS A 6 0.02 6.30 4.30
N VAL A 7 1.04 6.80 4.99
CA VAL A 7 1.14 8.26 5.18
C VAL A 7 1.50 8.82 3.81
N PRO A 8 0.68 9.67 3.17
CA PRO A 8 1.09 10.35 1.97
C PRO A 8 2.41 11.09 2.27
N GLY A 9 3.49 10.69 1.60
CA GLY A 9 4.80 11.31 1.74
C GLY A 9 5.79 10.65 2.70
N GLN A 10 5.59 9.42 3.18
CA GLN A 10 6.61 8.69 3.97
C GLN A 10 6.83 7.23 3.52
N ASP A 11 8.01 6.69 3.77
CA ASP A 11 8.43 5.31 3.48
C ASP A 11 8.10 4.36 4.66
N LYS A 12 8.50 3.09 4.55
CA LYS A 12 8.26 2.07 5.59
C LYS A 12 8.99 2.34 6.92
N ASN A 13 9.97 3.23 6.93
CA ASN A 13 10.71 3.65 8.13
C ASN A 13 10.15 4.94 8.73
N GLY A 14 9.15 5.55 8.07
CA GLY A 14 8.60 6.85 8.44
C GLY A 14 9.41 8.05 7.94
N ASP A 15 10.40 7.82 7.08
CA ASP A 15 11.17 8.90 6.47
C ASP A 15 10.38 9.51 5.29
N PRO A 16 10.51 10.81 5.00
CA PRO A 16 9.83 11.41 3.85
C PRO A 16 10.14 10.70 2.54
N ASP A 17 9.12 10.15 1.88
CA ASP A 17 9.25 9.49 0.58
C ASP A 17 9.04 10.53 -0.54
N PRO A 18 10.10 10.90 -1.29
CA PRO A 18 10.04 11.89 -2.35
C PRO A 18 9.19 11.42 -3.56
N ASP A 19 8.93 10.12 -3.70
CA ASP A 19 8.09 9.55 -4.75
C ASP A 19 6.61 9.52 -4.33
N ARG A 20 6.30 9.66 -3.03
CA ARG A 20 4.93 9.64 -2.47
C ARG A 20 4.47 10.98 -1.89
N THR A 21 5.31 12.01 -1.90
CA THR A 21 4.96 13.36 -1.41
C THR A 21 4.09 14.11 -2.41
N GLY A 22 3.05 14.77 -1.91
CA GLY A 22 2.18 15.61 -2.75
C GLY A 22 2.85 16.92 -3.16
N TYR A 23 2.29 17.58 -4.17
CA TYR A 23 2.67 18.92 -4.59
C TYR A 23 1.44 19.74 -4.94
N LEU A 24 1.55 21.07 -4.94
CA LEU A 24 0.49 21.93 -5.46
C LEU A 24 0.75 22.21 -6.94
N GLU A 25 -0.30 22.13 -7.75
CA GLU A 25 -0.35 22.76 -9.06
C GLU A 25 -1.10 24.08 -8.93
N VAL A 26 -0.47 25.17 -9.38
CA VAL A 26 -1.08 26.50 -9.45
C VAL A 26 -1.03 26.96 -10.90
N ASN A 27 -2.17 26.97 -11.60
CA ASN A 27 -2.23 27.19 -13.05
C ASN A 27 -1.27 26.28 -13.86
N GLY A 28 -1.13 25.02 -13.44
CA GLY A 28 -0.24 24.05 -14.08
C GLY A 28 1.25 24.19 -13.74
N ALA A 29 1.64 25.18 -12.92
CA ALA A 29 2.99 25.28 -12.38
C ALA A 29 3.09 24.52 -11.05
N VAL A 30 4.16 23.74 -10.88
CA VAL A 30 4.43 22.98 -9.66
C VAL A 30 4.95 23.89 -8.55
N VAL A 31 4.32 23.81 -7.38
CA VAL A 31 4.74 24.45 -6.14
C VAL A 31 4.98 23.37 -5.10
N LYS A 32 6.16 23.39 -4.49
CA LYS A 32 6.53 22.44 -3.43
C LYS A 32 5.70 22.71 -2.17
N LEU A 33 5.21 21.63 -1.57
CA LEU A 33 4.57 21.63 -0.27
C LEU A 33 5.59 21.29 0.83
N ASP A 34 5.36 21.87 2.00
CA ASP A 34 5.92 21.43 3.26
C ASP A 34 4.84 20.70 4.04
N PHE A 35 5.10 19.44 4.40
CA PHE A 35 4.15 18.59 5.10
C PHE A 35 4.57 18.44 6.56
N ASP A 36 3.65 18.74 7.46
CA ASP A 36 3.76 18.45 8.89
C ASP A 36 2.63 17.50 9.27
N SER A 37 2.94 16.20 9.26
CA SER A 37 1.99 15.14 9.61
C SER A 37 2.66 14.18 10.60
N PRO A 38 1.98 13.84 11.71
CA PRO A 38 2.53 12.89 12.67
C PRO A 38 2.53 11.48 12.07
N GLN A 39 3.48 10.67 12.52
CA GLN A 39 3.44 9.23 12.33
C GLN A 39 2.19 8.66 13.03
N VAL A 40 1.41 7.85 12.32
CA VAL A 40 0.28 7.12 12.89
C VAL A 40 0.35 5.66 12.51
N ALA A 41 -0.17 4.81 13.39
CA ALA A 41 -0.24 3.38 13.15
C ALA A 41 -1.05 3.04 11.88
N PRO A 42 -0.77 1.88 11.26
CA PRO A 42 -1.68 1.22 10.32
C PRO A 42 -3.16 1.38 10.71
N GLY A 43 -4.01 1.86 9.80
CA GLY A 43 -5.46 2.05 10.07
C GLY A 43 -5.85 3.29 10.88
N ALA A 44 -4.90 3.96 11.55
CA ALA A 44 -5.17 5.11 12.40
C ALA A 44 -5.23 6.42 11.61
N LYS A 45 -5.91 7.42 12.19
CA LYS A 45 -6.08 8.77 11.63
C LYS A 45 -5.47 9.79 12.57
N ALA A 46 -4.72 10.73 12.03
CA ALA A 46 -4.33 11.95 12.73
C ALA A 46 -4.49 13.17 11.82
N PRO A 47 -4.69 14.37 12.41
CA PRO A 47 -4.58 15.60 11.67
C PRO A 47 -3.15 15.82 11.18
N GLY A 48 -3.00 16.37 9.99
CA GLY A 48 -1.74 16.84 9.43
C GLY A 48 -1.98 18.14 8.65
N SER A 49 -0.90 18.84 8.31
CA SER A 49 -0.95 20.07 7.53
C SER A 49 0.00 20.00 6.33
N ALA A 50 -0.40 20.68 5.25
CA ALA A 50 0.40 20.88 4.06
C ALA A 50 0.43 22.37 3.77
N THR A 51 1.61 22.98 3.77
CA THR A 51 1.78 24.42 3.63
C THR A 51 2.63 24.75 2.40
N ALA A 52 2.27 25.82 1.70
CA ALA A 52 3.07 26.37 0.62
C ALA A 52 2.86 27.88 0.53
N SER A 53 3.90 28.56 0.05
CA SER A 53 3.84 29.98 -0.31
C SER A 53 3.74 30.12 -1.82
N ILE A 54 2.68 30.79 -2.29
CA ILE A 54 2.47 31.04 -3.71
C ILE A 54 2.62 32.53 -4.01
N LYS A 55 3.26 32.86 -5.12
CA LYS A 55 3.23 34.21 -5.67
C LYS A 55 1.97 34.35 -6.50
N VAL A 56 1.03 35.16 -6.03
CA VAL A 56 -0.23 35.42 -6.74
C VAL A 56 0.06 36.05 -8.11
N PRO A 57 -0.30 35.39 -9.22
CA PRO A 57 -0.20 35.96 -10.57
C PRO A 57 -1.00 37.27 -10.67
N LYS A 58 -0.49 38.25 -11.43
CA LYS A 58 -1.12 39.58 -11.58
C LYS A 58 -2.54 39.54 -12.16
N ASN A 59 -2.90 38.47 -12.86
CA ASN A 59 -4.21 38.26 -13.46
C ASN A 59 -5.24 37.63 -12.50
N MET A 60 -4.83 37.23 -11.29
CA MET A 60 -5.75 36.85 -10.22
C MET A 60 -6.08 38.09 -9.40
N THR A 61 -7.36 38.42 -9.36
CA THR A 61 -7.87 39.68 -8.79
C THR A 61 -8.58 39.47 -7.46
N SER A 62 -8.90 38.22 -7.11
CA SER A 62 -9.57 37.83 -5.87
C SER A 62 -8.90 36.61 -5.21
N LEU A 63 -9.25 36.34 -3.95
CA LEU A 63 -8.84 35.11 -3.28
C LEU A 63 -9.47 33.87 -3.94
N ASP A 64 -10.69 34.00 -4.44
CA ASP A 64 -11.39 32.91 -5.13
C ASP A 64 -10.67 32.54 -6.43
N ASP A 65 -10.18 33.53 -7.20
CA ASP A 65 -9.37 33.30 -8.41
C ASP A 65 -8.11 32.48 -8.09
N VAL A 66 -7.54 32.69 -6.91
CA VAL A 66 -6.37 31.95 -6.42
C VAL A 66 -6.78 30.54 -6.01
N ILE A 67 -7.79 30.37 -5.18
CA ILE A 67 -8.27 29.07 -4.71
C ILE A 67 -8.68 28.18 -5.89
N ASP A 68 -9.41 28.74 -6.86
CA ASP A 68 -9.89 28.03 -8.04
C ASP A 68 -8.75 27.56 -8.96
N SER A 69 -7.57 28.19 -8.87
CA SER A 69 -6.39 27.83 -9.65
C SER A 69 -5.52 26.73 -9.02
N VAL A 70 -5.82 26.34 -7.79
CA VAL A 70 -4.98 25.46 -6.97
C VAL A 70 -5.53 24.03 -6.99
N THR A 71 -4.63 23.07 -7.24
CA THR A 71 -4.92 21.64 -7.13
C THR A 71 -3.83 20.96 -6.30
N LEU A 72 -4.23 20.25 -5.26
CA LEU A 72 -3.32 19.34 -4.54
C LEU A 72 -3.20 18.03 -5.33
N VAL A 73 -1.99 17.66 -5.68
CA VAL A 73 -1.68 16.45 -6.45
C VAL A 73 -0.81 15.51 -5.63
N TYR A 74 -1.21 14.25 -5.53
CA TYR A 74 -0.38 13.16 -5.03
C TYR A 74 0.06 12.27 -6.19
N GLY A 75 1.31 11.80 -6.16
CA GLY A 75 1.90 10.97 -7.21
C GLY A 75 2.51 11.77 -8.36
N ARG A 76 3.49 11.19 -9.05
CA ARG A 76 4.18 11.81 -10.19
C ARG A 76 3.44 11.59 -11.51
N THR A 77 3.82 12.33 -12.55
CA THR A 77 3.20 12.25 -13.89
C THR A 77 3.36 10.88 -14.56
N ASP A 78 4.45 10.17 -14.22
CA ASP A 78 4.76 8.80 -14.61
C ASP A 78 4.29 7.75 -13.58
N ALA A 79 3.40 8.15 -12.66
CA ALA A 79 2.69 7.29 -11.71
C ALA A 79 1.16 7.50 -11.84
N ASN A 80 0.39 6.80 -11.00
CA ASN A 80 -1.01 7.18 -10.78
C ASN A 80 -1.07 8.50 -10.01
N GLN A 81 -2.13 9.29 -10.22
CA GLN A 81 -2.29 10.57 -9.54
C GLN A 81 -3.65 10.69 -8.86
N THR A 82 -3.63 11.25 -7.64
CA THR A 82 -4.83 11.80 -7.00
C THR A 82 -4.77 13.31 -7.12
N LYS A 83 -5.80 13.93 -7.71
CA LYS A 83 -5.92 15.37 -7.88
C LYS A 83 -7.12 15.88 -7.11
N ILE A 84 -6.89 16.85 -6.24
CA ILE A 84 -7.89 17.48 -5.38
C ILE A 84 -7.90 18.97 -5.73
N PRO A 85 -8.75 19.41 -6.69
CA PRO A 85 -8.94 20.82 -6.98
C PRO A 85 -9.60 21.51 -5.79
N PHE A 86 -9.17 22.73 -5.47
CA PHE A 86 -9.81 23.52 -4.41
C PHE A 86 -10.95 24.38 -4.93
N ALA A 87 -11.08 24.47 -6.25
CA ALA A 87 -12.17 25.18 -6.91
C ALA A 87 -13.55 24.65 -6.48
N GLY A 88 -14.47 25.57 -6.19
CA GLY A 88 -15.83 25.23 -5.79
C GLY A 88 -16.52 24.32 -6.82
N GLY A 89 -17.10 23.20 -6.37
CA GLY A 89 -17.84 22.26 -7.22
C GLY A 89 -16.98 21.39 -8.15
N SER A 90 -15.65 21.53 -8.12
CA SER A 90 -14.76 20.65 -8.87
C SER A 90 -14.66 19.26 -8.25
N ALA A 91 -14.59 18.24 -9.10
CA ALA A 91 -14.50 16.86 -8.65
C ALA A 91 -13.06 16.48 -8.29
N VAL A 92 -12.91 15.77 -7.18
CA VAL A 92 -11.67 15.05 -6.86
C VAL A 92 -11.49 13.92 -7.87
N SER A 93 -10.35 13.88 -8.53
CA SER A 93 -9.93 12.74 -9.37
C SER A 93 -9.01 11.87 -8.53
N SER A 94 -9.53 10.76 -8.00
CA SER A 94 -8.78 9.81 -7.18
C SER A 94 -9.16 8.39 -7.55
N LEU A 95 -8.20 7.48 -7.51
CA LEU A 95 -8.48 6.04 -7.40
C LEU A 95 -8.45 5.70 -5.91
N GLU A 96 -9.63 5.56 -5.31
CA GLU A 96 -9.72 5.23 -3.90
C GLU A 96 -9.24 3.79 -3.64
N PRO A 97 -8.55 3.57 -2.50
CA PRO A 97 -8.21 2.22 -2.07
C PRO A 97 -9.47 1.39 -1.88
N ARG A 98 -9.40 0.11 -2.24
CA ARG A 98 -10.51 -0.82 -2.12
C ARG A 98 -10.19 -1.90 -1.10
N GLY A 99 -10.97 -1.98 -0.03
CA GLY A 99 -10.91 -3.11 0.90
C GLY A 99 -11.35 -4.41 0.22
N ILE A 100 -10.70 -5.50 0.57
CA ILE A 100 -10.93 -6.83 0.00
C ILE A 100 -11.35 -7.77 1.14
N PRO A 101 -12.46 -8.51 1.00
CA PRO A 101 -12.85 -9.51 1.98
C PRO A 101 -11.78 -10.59 2.15
N VAL A 102 -11.43 -10.88 3.41
CA VAL A 102 -10.49 -11.94 3.82
C VAL A 102 -10.99 -12.63 5.10
N GLY A 103 -10.15 -13.43 5.77
CA GLY A 103 -10.50 -14.19 6.97
C GLY A 103 -10.33 -15.71 6.85
N GLN A 104 -9.64 -16.18 5.82
CA GLN A 104 -9.33 -17.60 5.65
C GLN A 104 -8.09 -17.97 6.47
N ILE A 105 -8.20 -19.03 7.26
CA ILE A 105 -7.08 -19.69 7.93
C ILE A 105 -6.74 -20.96 7.16
N VAL A 106 -5.49 -21.12 6.76
CA VAL A 106 -5.00 -22.25 5.96
C VAL A 106 -3.70 -22.81 6.54
N GLY A 107 -3.50 -24.13 6.40
CA GLY A 107 -2.41 -24.84 7.04
C GLY A 107 -2.62 -25.06 8.54
N THR A 108 -1.68 -25.76 9.16
CA THR A 108 -1.76 -26.15 10.59
C THR A 108 -0.48 -25.82 11.36
N SER A 109 0.69 -25.94 10.73
CA SER A 109 1.98 -25.70 11.37
C SER A 109 3.06 -25.37 10.30
N PRO A 110 3.19 -24.09 9.89
CA PRO A 110 2.44 -22.94 10.42
C PRO A 110 1.02 -22.86 9.86
N SER A 111 0.12 -22.20 10.60
CA SER A 111 -1.15 -21.72 10.08
C SER A 111 -0.98 -20.28 9.60
N ILE A 112 -1.60 -19.98 8.46
CA ILE A 112 -1.60 -18.66 7.83
C ILE A 112 -3.04 -18.14 7.83
N GLU A 113 -3.25 -16.99 8.44
CA GLU A 113 -4.51 -16.23 8.40
C GLU A 113 -4.31 -14.94 7.61
N LEU A 114 -5.23 -14.68 6.67
CA LEU A 114 -5.31 -13.38 5.99
C LEU A 114 -6.28 -12.48 6.75
N LYS A 115 -5.75 -11.53 7.52
CA LYS A 115 -6.55 -10.70 8.44
C LYS A 115 -7.23 -9.51 7.78
N ASN A 116 -6.49 -8.82 6.91
CA ASN A 116 -6.98 -7.69 6.13
C ASN A 116 -6.35 -7.70 4.74
N ALA A 117 -7.04 -7.16 3.74
CA ALA A 117 -6.43 -6.88 2.45
C ALA A 117 -7.00 -5.61 1.80
N TYR A 118 -6.12 -4.88 1.11
CA TYR A 118 -6.46 -3.63 0.44
C TYR A 118 -5.79 -3.56 -0.93
N LEU A 119 -6.51 -3.04 -1.92
CA LEU A 119 -5.96 -2.70 -3.21
C LEU A 119 -5.78 -1.20 -3.34
N TRP A 120 -4.57 -0.76 -3.65
CA TRP A 120 -4.18 0.64 -3.80
C TRP A 120 -3.67 0.89 -5.23
N PRO A 121 -3.89 2.08 -5.81
CA PRO A 121 -3.08 2.51 -6.94
C PRO A 121 -1.62 2.68 -6.49
N SER A 122 -0.65 2.28 -7.34
CA SER A 122 0.75 2.60 -7.05
C SER A 122 1.05 4.06 -7.37
N TYR A 123 1.75 4.72 -6.45
CA TYR A 123 2.24 6.09 -6.63
C TYR A 123 3.75 6.15 -6.91
N GLN A 124 4.44 5.01 -6.97
CA GLN A 124 5.87 4.99 -7.27
C GLN A 124 6.16 5.37 -8.72
N LYS A 125 7.32 6.00 -8.91
CA LYS A 125 7.79 6.44 -10.22
C LYS A 125 7.89 5.25 -11.19
N GLY A 126 7.32 5.40 -12.38
CA GLY A 126 7.37 4.35 -13.42
C GLY A 126 6.35 3.23 -13.23
N GLU A 127 5.51 3.31 -12.19
CA GLU A 127 4.45 2.33 -11.91
C GLU A 127 3.07 2.83 -12.33
N LYS A 128 2.99 3.68 -13.37
CA LYS A 128 1.72 4.10 -13.96
C LYS A 128 0.86 2.88 -14.30
N ASP A 129 -0.43 2.95 -13.96
CA ASP A 129 -1.43 1.89 -14.20
C ASP A 129 -1.13 0.56 -13.47
N ARG A 130 -0.23 0.58 -12.48
CA ARG A 130 0.05 -0.55 -11.57
C ARG A 130 -0.60 -0.32 -10.22
N TYR A 131 -0.79 -1.40 -9.47
CA TYR A 131 -1.52 -1.40 -8.21
C TYR A 131 -0.75 -2.16 -7.14
N GLU A 132 -0.83 -1.67 -5.90
CA GLU A 132 -0.29 -2.35 -4.72
C GLU A 132 -1.42 -3.13 -4.05
N LEU A 133 -1.29 -4.45 -4.01
CA LEU A 133 -2.15 -5.33 -3.22
C LEU A 133 -1.46 -5.57 -1.88
N TRP A 134 -2.05 -5.03 -0.82
CA TRP A 134 -1.59 -5.15 0.55
C TRP A 134 -2.39 -6.25 1.24
N VAL A 135 -1.70 -7.20 1.89
CA VAL A 135 -2.32 -8.31 2.61
C VAL A 135 -1.66 -8.42 3.99
N GLU A 136 -2.45 -8.32 5.06
CA GLU A 136 -2.01 -8.58 6.42
C GLU A 136 -2.05 -10.08 6.66
N ILE A 137 -0.87 -10.63 6.93
CA ILE A 137 -0.68 -12.06 7.11
C ILE A 137 -0.29 -12.30 8.56
N LEU A 138 -1.12 -13.07 9.26
CA LEU A 138 -0.80 -13.65 10.56
C LEU A 138 -0.32 -15.08 10.35
N ALA A 139 0.95 -15.32 10.63
CA ALA A 139 1.55 -16.64 10.64
C ALA A 139 1.73 -17.12 12.08
N GLN A 140 1.23 -18.30 12.39
CA GLN A 140 1.29 -18.88 13.73
C GLN A 140 1.84 -20.30 13.68
N CYS A 141 2.70 -20.65 14.64
CA CYS A 141 3.27 -21.98 14.72
C CYS A 141 2.67 -22.76 15.88
N THR A 142 1.85 -23.77 15.54
CA THR A 142 1.32 -24.75 16.51
C THR A 142 2.12 -26.05 16.45
N PRO A 143 2.12 -26.90 17.51
CA PRO A 143 2.76 -28.21 17.46
C PRO A 143 2.15 -29.10 16.36
N GLY A 144 2.98 -29.80 15.58
CA GLY A 144 2.50 -30.84 14.65
C GLY A 144 3.16 -30.87 13.25
N GLY A 145 3.96 -29.87 12.89
CA GLY A 145 4.70 -29.81 11.62
C GLY A 145 6.22 -29.66 11.81
N SER A 146 7.00 -30.12 10.83
CA SER A 146 8.47 -30.02 10.85
C SER A 146 8.97 -28.58 10.69
N PHE A 147 8.26 -27.74 9.91
CA PHE A 147 8.60 -26.32 9.73
C PHE A 147 8.73 -25.61 11.09
N CYS A 148 7.70 -25.68 11.92
CA CYS A 148 7.68 -25.01 13.22
C CYS A 148 8.54 -25.72 14.28
N GLY A 149 8.79 -27.02 14.12
CA GLY A 149 9.55 -27.83 15.07
C GLY A 149 11.03 -27.47 15.13
N ASP A 150 11.67 -27.35 13.96
CA ASP A 150 13.09 -26.99 13.85
C ASP A 150 13.30 -25.46 13.79
N GLY A 151 12.21 -24.71 13.59
CA GLY A 151 12.23 -23.28 13.35
C GLY A 151 12.43 -22.99 11.86
N GLY A 152 11.38 -22.49 11.21
CA GLY A 152 11.39 -22.18 9.79
C GLY A 152 11.40 -20.68 9.55
N PHE A 153 11.97 -20.24 8.43
CA PHE A 153 11.98 -18.85 8.04
C PHE A 153 10.93 -18.59 6.96
N ILE A 154 10.18 -17.50 7.08
CA ILE A 154 9.34 -16.99 6.00
C ILE A 154 10.01 -15.72 5.48
N ALA A 155 10.66 -15.86 4.34
CA ALA A 155 11.28 -14.75 3.65
C ALA A 155 10.25 -13.93 2.86
N THR A 156 10.52 -12.65 2.57
CA THR A 156 9.67 -11.85 1.64
C THR A 156 9.47 -12.56 0.31
N GLY A 157 10.53 -13.14 -0.26
CA GLY A 157 10.48 -13.87 -1.53
C GLY A 157 9.66 -15.16 -1.49
N ALA A 158 9.36 -15.69 -0.29
CA ALA A 158 8.50 -16.86 -0.12
C ALA A 158 7.01 -16.53 -0.30
N LEU A 159 6.65 -15.24 -0.23
CA LEU A 159 5.29 -14.77 -0.39
C LEU A 159 5.02 -14.44 -1.86
N SER A 160 3.92 -14.96 -2.41
CA SER A 160 3.49 -14.66 -3.77
C SER A 160 1.98 -14.56 -3.91
N VAL A 161 1.54 -13.85 -4.94
CA VAL A 161 0.14 -13.83 -5.36
C VAL A 161 0.03 -14.19 -6.83
N THR A 162 -0.93 -15.04 -7.15
CA THR A 162 -1.29 -15.39 -8.54
C THR A 162 -2.63 -14.78 -8.87
N SER A 163 -2.68 -13.97 -9.92
CA SER A 163 -3.91 -13.32 -10.40
C SER A 163 -4.87 -14.32 -11.07
N PRO A 164 -6.15 -13.94 -11.27
CA PRO A 164 -7.10 -14.71 -12.07
C PRO A 164 -6.64 -14.96 -13.51
N THR A 165 -5.75 -14.10 -14.02
CA THR A 165 -5.14 -14.25 -15.35
C THR A 165 -3.97 -15.23 -15.36
N GLY A 166 -3.62 -15.83 -14.22
CA GLY A 166 -2.52 -16.78 -14.06
C GLY A 166 -1.14 -16.13 -13.90
N LYS A 167 -1.06 -14.80 -13.81
CA LYS A 167 0.22 -14.10 -13.59
C LYS A 167 0.59 -14.17 -12.11
N THR A 168 1.76 -14.70 -11.81
CA THR A 168 2.31 -14.73 -10.45
C THR A 168 3.29 -13.58 -10.25
N VAL A 169 3.21 -12.92 -9.10
CA VAL A 169 4.22 -11.96 -8.62
C VAL A 169 4.61 -12.34 -7.19
N VAL A 170 5.88 -12.12 -6.84
CA VAL A 170 6.38 -12.25 -5.45
C VAL A 170 6.10 -10.95 -4.69
N ALA A 171 6.17 -11.02 -3.35
CA ALA A 171 6.07 -9.82 -2.53
C ALA A 171 7.22 -8.84 -2.82
N ASP A 172 6.90 -7.57 -2.77
CA ASP A 172 7.78 -6.45 -3.05
C ASP A 172 8.58 -6.04 -1.81
N ALA A 173 9.71 -5.36 -2.00
CA ALA A 173 10.56 -4.86 -0.91
C ALA A 173 9.87 -3.83 0.02
N ARG A 174 8.71 -3.30 -0.40
CA ARG A 174 7.77 -2.50 0.42
C ARG A 174 7.15 -3.29 1.57
N SER A 175 7.19 -4.62 1.53
CA SER A 175 6.67 -5.49 2.58
C SER A 175 7.42 -5.29 3.91
N GLU A 176 6.73 -5.58 5.01
CA GLU A 176 7.30 -5.59 6.38
C GLU A 176 8.01 -6.91 6.70
N TRP A 177 7.77 -7.93 5.88
CA TRP A 177 8.48 -9.20 5.92
C TRP A 177 9.95 -8.98 5.54
N ASP A 178 10.83 -9.76 6.16
CA ASP A 178 12.23 -9.89 5.74
C ASP A 178 12.60 -11.36 5.75
N ASP A 179 13.20 -11.86 6.84
CA ASP A 179 13.48 -13.28 7.14
C ASP A 179 12.93 -13.62 8.53
N GLU A 180 11.61 -13.83 8.61
CA GLU A 180 10.95 -14.04 9.91
C GLU A 180 11.11 -15.49 10.37
N LEU A 181 11.79 -15.70 11.49
CA LEU A 181 11.87 -17.01 12.14
C LEU A 181 10.57 -17.31 12.89
N LEU A 182 9.95 -18.44 12.59
CA LEU A 182 8.81 -18.97 13.31
C LEU A 182 9.10 -20.32 13.96
N ARG A 183 8.87 -20.42 15.27
CA ARG A 183 8.91 -21.64 16.09
C ARG A 183 7.58 -21.87 16.78
N ILE A 184 7.39 -23.07 17.33
CA ILE A 184 6.20 -23.40 18.14
C ILE A 184 5.96 -22.33 19.23
N GLY A 185 4.77 -21.72 19.19
CA GLY A 185 4.36 -20.66 20.11
C GLY A 185 4.52 -19.23 19.56
N ASP A 186 5.26 -19.06 18.46
CA ASP A 186 5.45 -17.75 17.82
C ASP A 186 4.22 -17.35 17.00
N ASN A 187 4.01 -16.03 16.94
CA ASN A 187 3.03 -15.37 16.09
C ASN A 187 3.70 -14.18 15.42
N VAL A 188 3.62 -14.12 14.08
CA VAL A 188 4.13 -13.01 13.28
C VAL A 188 2.97 -12.42 12.50
N ASP A 189 2.70 -11.13 12.69
CA ASP A 189 1.56 -10.41 12.12
C ASP A 189 2.07 -9.17 11.38
N LYS A 190 2.11 -9.25 10.04
CA LYS A 190 2.82 -8.29 9.19
C LYS A 190 2.16 -8.09 7.83
N TRP A 191 2.35 -6.92 7.24
CA TRP A 191 1.89 -6.61 5.89
C TRP A 191 2.84 -7.11 4.80
N ALA A 192 2.28 -7.88 3.86
CA ALA A 192 2.89 -8.22 2.58
C ALA A 192 2.32 -7.34 1.46
N VAL A 193 3.19 -6.80 0.62
CA VAL A 193 2.82 -5.91 -0.49
C VAL A 193 3.17 -6.56 -1.81
N PHE A 194 2.22 -6.62 -2.74
CA PHE A 194 2.42 -7.16 -4.08
C PHE A 194 2.13 -6.08 -5.13
N VAL A 195 3.07 -5.82 -6.04
CA VAL A 195 2.84 -4.86 -7.13
C VAL A 195 2.33 -5.58 -8.37
N ILE A 196 1.03 -5.47 -8.60
CA ILE A 196 0.30 -6.12 -9.69
C ILE A 196 0.00 -5.13 -10.83
N ASP A 197 -0.37 -5.69 -11.98
CA ASP A 197 -0.96 -4.88 -13.06
C ASP A 197 -2.39 -4.48 -12.69
N ALA A 198 -3.16 -3.95 -13.65
CA ALA A 198 -4.58 -3.67 -13.43
C ALA A 198 -5.31 -4.90 -12.85
N PRO A 199 -6.09 -4.72 -11.76
CA PRO A 199 -6.75 -5.83 -11.09
C PRO A 199 -7.77 -6.49 -12.04
N ALA A 200 -7.56 -7.75 -12.35
CA ALA A 200 -8.59 -8.61 -12.94
C ALA A 200 -9.64 -8.96 -11.88
N ARG A 201 -10.89 -9.16 -12.29
CA ARG A 201 -11.95 -9.70 -11.43
C ARG A 201 -11.74 -11.19 -11.18
N GLY A 202 -12.10 -11.64 -9.98
CA GLY A 202 -12.06 -13.05 -9.59
C GLY A 202 -11.01 -13.35 -8.53
N ASP A 203 -10.64 -14.62 -8.45
CA ASP A 203 -9.85 -15.17 -7.34
C ASP A 203 -8.34 -14.97 -7.54
N TYR A 204 -7.72 -14.36 -6.55
CA TYR A 204 -6.28 -14.27 -6.41
C TYR A 204 -5.83 -15.31 -5.40
N THR A 205 -4.84 -16.11 -5.76
CA THR A 205 -4.26 -17.10 -4.86
C THR A 205 -3.02 -16.53 -4.19
N VAL A 206 -3.08 -16.29 -2.89
CA VAL A 206 -1.93 -15.95 -2.05
C VAL A 206 -1.24 -17.25 -1.67
N ARG A 207 0.10 -17.31 -1.82
CA ARG A 207 0.91 -18.47 -1.46
C ARG A 207 2.10 -18.09 -0.60
N VAL A 208 2.40 -18.96 0.37
CA VAL A 208 3.65 -18.97 1.13
C VAL A 208 4.40 -20.23 0.73
N ARG A 209 5.53 -20.07 0.05
CA ARG A 209 6.37 -21.18 -0.44
C ARG A 209 7.83 -20.95 -0.14
N ASP A 210 8.44 -21.89 0.57
CA ASP A 210 9.89 -21.99 0.75
C ASP A 210 10.39 -23.31 0.10
N ASP A 211 11.39 -23.21 -0.78
CA ASP A 211 11.89 -24.32 -1.59
C ASP A 211 12.87 -25.23 -0.83
N HIS A 212 13.20 -24.89 0.42
CA HIS A 212 13.87 -25.76 1.37
C HIS A 212 12.99 -26.95 1.86
N ASN A 213 11.87 -27.25 1.17
CA ASN A 213 10.90 -28.34 1.40
C ASN A 213 10.01 -28.20 2.65
N THR A 214 9.76 -27.00 3.13
CA THR A 214 9.21 -26.81 4.49
C THR A 214 7.80 -26.24 4.51
N ILE A 215 7.34 -25.51 3.48
CA ILE A 215 5.98 -24.93 3.45
C ILE A 215 5.49 -24.68 2.01
N ASP A 216 4.26 -25.13 1.70
CA ASP A 216 3.48 -24.66 0.54
C ASP A 216 2.02 -24.56 1.01
N ILE A 217 1.59 -23.33 1.30
CA ILE A 217 0.25 -23.03 1.78
C ILE A 217 -0.36 -21.99 0.85
N SER A 218 -1.62 -22.19 0.46
CA SER A 218 -2.34 -21.26 -0.39
C SER A 218 -3.69 -20.87 0.19
N SER A 219 -4.07 -19.60 0.02
CA SER A 219 -5.36 -19.01 0.38
C SER A 219 -5.90 -18.18 -0.78
N VAL A 220 -7.21 -17.93 -0.81
CA VAL A 220 -7.86 -17.18 -1.90
C VAL A 220 -8.46 -15.89 -1.37
N ILE A 221 -8.23 -14.80 -2.10
CA ILE A 221 -8.94 -13.53 -1.94
C ILE A 221 -9.69 -13.21 -3.24
N THR A 222 -10.90 -12.66 -3.14
CA THR A 222 -11.74 -12.35 -4.31
C THR A 222 -11.84 -10.84 -4.50
N LEU A 223 -11.45 -10.38 -5.70
CA LEU A 223 -11.48 -8.96 -6.11
C LEU A 223 -12.71 -8.58 -6.94
#